data_AF-I4G5N7-F1
#
_entry.id   AF-I4G5N7-F1
#
_cell.length_a   1.000
_cell.length_b   1.000
_cell.length_c   1.000
_cell.angle_alpha   90.00
_cell.angle_beta   90.00
_cell.angle_gamma   90.00
#
_symmetry.space_group_name_H-M   'P 1'
#
loop_
_entity.id
_entity.type
_entity.pdbx_description
1 polymer ?
#
loop_
_entity_poly.entity_id
_entity_poly.type
_entity_poly.pdbx_seq_one_letter_code
_entity_poly.pdbx_strand_id
1 'polypeptide(L)'
;MSHLSLSEQITEELLAILIEEEVTYPWDVTAVESHDPLDLTETPFSLCEGLEATAIEAQADRFFNSLHQKFPTVSVSPRSNIFDKFASLLPAEHLNRLVESAENLVNSQLDNLERLVVCLSDLFPQWSLEDLQVFARPYAYTMRNGQSETTIETENWQNLSEIEQIRLSAAIASQIFRDLSSPE
;
A
#
# COMPACT_ATOMS: atom_id res chain seq x y z
N MET A 1 -41.09 41.49 -69.17
CA MET A 1 -42.13 41.53 -68.11
C MET A 1 -42.71 40.14 -67.99
N SER A 2 -42.05 39.31 -67.21
CA SER A 2 -42.50 37.96 -66.85
C SER A 2 -42.96 38.08 -65.40
N HIS A 3 -44.26 37.98 -65.14
CA HIS A 3 -44.79 37.89 -63.78
C HIS A 3 -44.43 36.50 -63.25
N LEU A 4 -43.31 36.38 -62.50
CA LEU A 4 -43.03 35.18 -61.72
C LEU A 4 -44.16 35.00 -60.70
N SER A 5 -44.53 33.74 -60.43
CA SER A 5 -45.51 33.42 -59.39
C SER A 5 -45.05 34.02 -58.06
N LEU A 6 -45.97 34.49 -57.21
CA LEU A 6 -45.64 35.02 -55.88
C LEU A 6 -44.74 34.04 -55.10
N SER A 7 -44.93 32.74 -55.30
CA SER A 7 -44.08 31.72 -54.67
C SER A 7 -42.64 31.74 -55.19
N GLU A 8 -42.44 31.95 -56.49
CA GLU A 8 -41.10 32.01 -57.07
C GLU A 8 -40.36 33.26 -56.62
N GLN A 9 -41.06 34.39 -56.54
CA GLN A 9 -40.50 35.64 -56.04
C GLN A 9 -40.11 35.54 -54.56
N ILE A 10 -40.94 34.89 -53.73
CA ILE A 10 -40.62 34.60 -52.33
C ILE A 10 -39.42 33.65 -52.22
N THR A 11 -39.32 32.64 -53.09
CA THR A 11 -38.17 31.72 -53.06
C THR A 11 -36.89 32.40 -53.49
N GLU A 12 -36.92 33.30 -54.48
CA GLU A 12 -35.74 34.07 -54.88
C GLU A 12 -35.31 35.04 -53.78
N GLU A 13 -36.23 35.74 -53.12
CA GLU A 13 -35.91 36.60 -51.98
C GLU A 13 -35.34 35.79 -50.80
N LEU A 14 -35.90 34.63 -50.49
CA LEU A 14 -35.41 33.77 -49.43
C LEU A 14 -34.04 33.15 -49.75
N LEU A 15 -33.80 32.79 -51.01
CA LEU A 15 -32.49 32.35 -51.49
C LEU A 15 -31.46 33.47 -51.44
N ALA A 16 -31.84 34.71 -51.79
CA ALA A 16 -30.96 35.86 -51.70
C ALA A 16 -30.52 36.12 -50.25
N ILE A 17 -31.45 36.04 -49.29
CA ILE A 17 -31.17 36.21 -47.86
C ILE A 17 -30.29 35.07 -47.30
N LEU A 18 -30.49 33.82 -47.75
CA LEU A 18 -29.68 32.67 -47.33
C LEU A 18 -28.25 32.68 -47.89
N ILE A 19 -28.05 33.30 -49.06
CA ILE A 19 -26.75 33.40 -49.73
C ILE A 19 -26.00 34.66 -49.30
N GLU A 20 -26.69 35.63 -48.71
CA GLU A 20 -26.06 36.80 -48.12
C GLU A 20 -25.14 36.35 -46.97
N GLU A 21 -23.84 36.50 -47.18
CA GLU A 21 -22.80 35.98 -46.29
C GLU A 21 -22.78 36.82 -45.01
N GLU A 22 -23.60 36.42 -44.03
CA GLU A 22 -23.55 36.96 -42.67
C GLU A 22 -22.17 36.64 -42.11
N VAL A 23 -21.38 37.66 -41.77
CA VAL A 23 -20.10 37.49 -41.06
C VAL A 23 -20.42 36.92 -39.68
N THR A 24 -20.52 35.60 -39.62
CA THR A 24 -21.20 34.85 -38.55
C THR A 24 -20.36 34.76 -37.28
N TYR A 25 -19.11 35.25 -37.29
CA TYR A 25 -18.23 35.19 -36.12
C TYR A 25 -17.46 36.49 -35.93
N PRO A 26 -17.45 37.07 -34.71
CA PRO A 26 -16.66 38.26 -34.41
C PRO A 26 -15.14 38.00 -34.36
N TRP A 27 -14.70 36.76 -34.60
CA TRP A 27 -13.31 36.34 -34.57
C TRP A 27 -12.85 36.00 -35.99
N ASP A 28 -12.13 36.92 -36.63
CA ASP A 28 -11.50 36.69 -37.93
C ASP A 28 -10.19 35.91 -37.74
N VAL A 29 -10.21 34.61 -38.05
CA VAL A 29 -9.05 33.72 -37.99
C VAL A 29 -8.02 33.95 -39.11
N THR A 30 -8.33 34.84 -40.07
CA THR A 30 -7.41 35.20 -41.16
C THR A 30 -6.75 36.56 -40.98
N ALA A 31 -7.18 37.34 -39.98
CA ALA A 31 -6.55 38.59 -39.60
C ALA A 31 -5.17 38.33 -38.97
N VAL A 32 -4.11 38.95 -39.50
CA VAL A 32 -2.73 38.88 -38.97
C VAL A 32 -2.61 39.45 -37.54
N GLU A 33 -3.59 40.25 -37.10
CA GLU A 33 -3.71 40.76 -35.73
C GLU A 33 -4.45 39.80 -34.78
N SER A 34 -4.80 38.58 -35.22
CA SER A 34 -5.21 37.48 -34.33
C SER A 34 -4.04 36.91 -33.52
N HIS A 35 -3.12 37.77 -33.07
CA HIS A 35 -2.27 37.41 -31.96
C HIS A 35 -3.19 37.22 -30.75
N ASP A 36 -3.23 35.98 -30.29
CA ASP A 36 -3.92 35.54 -29.10
C ASP A 36 -3.70 36.56 -27.98
N PRO A 37 -4.75 37.22 -27.44
CA PRO A 37 -4.58 38.18 -26.35
C PRO A 37 -3.96 37.53 -25.09
N LEU A 38 -3.85 36.20 -25.06
CA LEU A 38 -3.15 35.44 -24.03
C LEU A 38 -1.61 35.53 -24.14
N ASP A 39 -1.05 35.88 -25.31
CA ASP A 39 0.40 35.95 -25.55
C ASP A 39 1.08 37.08 -24.75
N LEU A 40 0.30 38.07 -24.29
CA LEU A 40 0.77 39.14 -23.39
C LEU A 40 0.78 38.74 -21.90
N THR A 41 0.20 37.60 -21.53
CA THR A 41 0.06 37.15 -20.13
C THR A 41 0.81 35.87 -19.79
N GLU A 42 1.41 35.20 -20.77
CA GLU A 42 2.21 33.99 -20.57
C GLU A 42 3.63 34.34 -20.06
N THR A 43 3.73 35.09 -18.97
CA THR A 43 4.94 34.97 -18.14
C THR A 43 4.94 33.55 -17.59
N PRO A 44 5.92 32.69 -17.92
CA PRO A 44 5.94 31.33 -17.41
C PRO A 44 6.05 31.43 -15.89
N PHE A 45 4.96 31.08 -15.20
CA PHE A 45 4.94 31.07 -13.75
C PHE A 45 5.93 30.01 -13.26
N SER A 46 7.11 30.45 -12.84
CA SER A 46 8.13 29.60 -12.28
C SER A 46 8.01 29.62 -10.76
N LEU A 47 7.43 28.56 -10.19
CA LEU A 47 7.37 28.34 -8.74
C LEU A 47 8.74 28.48 -8.07
N CYS A 48 9.82 28.14 -8.80
CA CYS A 48 11.19 28.20 -8.33
C CYS A 48 11.77 29.63 -8.31
N GLU A 49 11.19 30.58 -9.04
CA GLU A 49 11.71 31.96 -9.12
C GLU A 49 11.13 32.84 -8.00
N GLY A 50 9.94 32.51 -7.50
CA GLY A 50 9.30 33.19 -6.37
C GLY A 50 9.66 32.63 -4.99
N LEU A 51 10.26 31.44 -4.92
CA LEU A 51 10.72 30.84 -3.65
C LEU A 51 12.24 30.90 -3.57
N GLU A 52 12.73 31.59 -2.54
CA GLU A 52 14.16 31.61 -2.22
C GLU A 52 14.61 30.19 -1.81
N ALA A 53 15.61 29.63 -2.50
CA ALA A 53 16.08 28.27 -2.27
C ALA A 53 16.49 28.01 -0.80
N THR A 54 17.05 29.02 -0.14
CA THR A 54 17.43 29.00 1.28
C THR A 54 16.22 28.87 2.21
N ALA A 55 15.07 29.46 1.84
CA ALA A 55 13.83 29.35 2.58
C ALA A 55 13.21 27.95 2.43
N ILE A 56 13.35 27.33 1.25
CA ILE A 56 12.91 25.95 1.01
C ILE A 56 13.70 24.98 1.87
N GLU A 57 15.02 25.07 1.87
CA GLU A 57 15.90 24.19 2.66
C GLU A 57 15.59 24.31 4.15
N ALA A 58 15.53 25.54 4.68
CA ALA A 58 15.20 25.77 6.08
C ALA A 58 13.80 25.27 6.47
N GLN A 59 12.83 25.37 5.56
CA GLN A 59 11.46 24.90 5.82
C GLN A 59 11.35 23.39 5.67
N ALA A 60 12.09 22.78 4.74
CA ALA A 60 12.20 21.33 4.59
C ALA A 60 12.84 20.71 5.83
N ASP A 61 13.95 21.27 6.32
CA ASP A 61 14.59 20.82 7.55
C ASP A 61 13.64 20.91 8.74
N ARG A 62 12.91 22.02 8.90
CA ARG A 62 11.87 22.13 9.95
C ARG A 62 10.77 21.09 9.79
N PHE A 63 10.31 20.86 8.57
CA PHE A 63 9.28 19.87 8.27
C PHE A 63 9.76 18.46 8.65
N PHE A 64 10.91 18.01 8.14
CA PHE A 64 11.45 16.68 8.41
C PHE A 64 11.80 16.49 9.89
N ASN A 65 12.34 17.51 10.55
CA ASN A 65 12.59 17.47 12.00
C ASN A 65 11.28 17.39 12.82
N SER A 66 10.20 18.02 12.34
CA SER A 66 8.88 17.94 12.99
C SER A 66 8.13 16.64 12.68
N LEU A 67 8.50 15.95 11.60
CA LEU A 67 7.84 14.73 11.14
C LEU A 67 7.96 13.64 12.20
N HIS A 68 9.14 13.46 12.78
CA HIS A 68 9.37 12.51 13.88
C HIS A 68 8.52 12.81 15.13
N GLN A 69 8.13 14.07 15.35
CA GLN A 69 7.27 14.45 16.48
C GLN A 69 5.78 14.19 16.20
N LYS A 70 5.37 14.22 14.92
CA LYS A 70 3.98 14.04 14.48
C LYS A 70 3.64 12.58 14.23
N PHE A 71 4.64 11.77 13.90
CA PHE A 71 4.57 10.32 13.92
C PHE A 71 5.32 9.86 15.16
N PRO A 72 4.73 9.94 16.37
CA PRO A 72 5.29 9.20 17.48
C PRO A 72 5.45 7.77 16.97
N THR A 73 6.68 7.25 17.00
CA THR A 73 6.93 5.82 16.78
C THR A 73 5.94 5.15 17.69
N VAL A 74 4.85 4.61 17.13
CA VAL A 74 3.88 3.89 17.94
C VAL A 74 4.66 2.64 18.29
N SER A 75 5.35 2.71 19.42
CA SER A 75 5.88 1.55 20.12
C SER A 75 4.65 0.79 20.62
N VAL A 76 3.87 0.27 19.67
CA VAL A 76 3.01 -0.87 19.89
C VAL A 76 4.04 -1.91 20.28
N SER A 77 4.09 -2.26 21.56
CA SER A 77 4.91 -3.38 21.99
C SER A 77 4.70 -4.51 20.98
N PRO A 78 5.75 -5.05 20.34
CA PRO A 78 5.58 -6.03 19.26
C PRO A 78 4.65 -7.17 19.70
N ARG A 79 4.70 -7.48 21.00
CA ARG A 79 3.77 -8.34 21.72
C ARG A 79 2.28 -8.05 21.45
N SER A 80 1.78 -6.81 21.66
CA SER A 80 0.35 -6.53 21.51
C SER A 80 -0.15 -6.69 20.07
N ASN A 81 0.68 -6.34 19.07
CA ASN A 81 0.34 -6.57 17.66
C ASN A 81 0.27 -8.08 17.34
N ILE A 82 1.22 -8.86 17.87
CA ILE A 82 1.22 -10.33 17.74
C ILE A 82 -0.04 -10.94 18.37
N PHE A 83 -0.44 -10.50 19.57
CA PHE A 83 -1.67 -10.99 20.20
C PHE A 83 -2.90 -10.67 19.36
N ASP A 84 -3.05 -9.45 18.88
CA ASP A 84 -4.20 -9.07 18.05
C ASP A 84 -4.25 -9.88 16.74
N LYS A 85 -3.10 -10.18 16.13
CA LYS A 85 -3.02 -10.98 14.90
C LYS A 85 -3.40 -12.45 15.09
N PHE A 86 -2.98 -13.07 16.20
CA PHE A 86 -3.09 -14.53 16.39
C PHE A 86 -4.12 -14.97 17.44
N ALA A 87 -4.76 -14.04 18.16
CA ALA A 87 -5.74 -14.36 19.20
C ALA A 87 -6.97 -15.14 18.70
N SER A 88 -7.31 -15.03 17.41
CA SER A 88 -8.41 -15.79 16.80
C SER A 88 -8.00 -17.21 16.38
N LEU A 89 -6.69 -17.49 16.28
CA LEU A 89 -6.14 -18.73 15.71
C LEU A 89 -5.69 -19.73 16.77
N LEU A 90 -5.22 -19.24 17.93
CA LEU A 90 -4.77 -20.08 19.03
C LEU A 90 -5.44 -19.71 20.37
N PRO A 91 -5.61 -20.69 21.28
CA PRO A 91 -5.89 -20.40 22.67
C PRO A 91 -4.82 -19.47 23.26
N ALA A 92 -5.27 -18.46 24.03
CA ALA A 92 -4.40 -17.43 24.57
C ALA A 92 -3.24 -17.97 25.42
N GLU A 93 -3.43 -19.11 26.11
CA GLU A 93 -2.37 -19.76 26.88
C GLU A 93 -1.23 -20.29 25.99
N HIS A 94 -1.57 -20.94 24.88
CA HIS A 94 -0.58 -21.45 23.92
C HIS A 94 0.14 -20.29 23.22
N LEU A 95 -0.59 -19.24 22.85
CA LEU A 95 0.01 -18.05 22.24
C LEU A 95 0.97 -17.34 23.20
N ASN A 96 0.62 -17.23 24.49
CA ASN A 96 1.52 -16.69 25.52
C ASN A 96 2.81 -17.49 25.63
N ARG A 97 2.72 -18.82 25.70
CA ARG A 97 3.90 -19.70 25.75
C ARG A 97 4.79 -19.55 24.52
N LEU A 98 4.21 -19.49 23.32
CA LEU A 98 4.95 -19.27 22.08
C LEU A 98 5.71 -17.94 22.08
N VAL A 99 5.03 -16.86 22.47
CA VAL A 99 5.63 -15.52 22.46
C VAL A 99 6.75 -15.41 23.49
N GLU A 100 6.54 -15.93 24.70
CA GLU A 100 7.57 -15.93 25.74
C GLU A 100 8.79 -16.77 25.36
N SER A 101 8.58 -17.97 24.82
CA SER A 101 9.67 -18.81 24.32
C SER A 101 10.40 -18.13 23.16
N ALA A 102 9.67 -17.50 22.23
CA ALA A 102 10.27 -16.76 21.12
C ALA A 102 11.10 -15.55 21.60
N GLU A 103 10.58 -14.71 22.50
CA GLU A 103 11.30 -13.56 23.06
C GLU A 103 12.63 -13.98 23.73
N ASN A 104 12.62 -15.10 24.47
CA ASN A 104 13.82 -15.66 25.09
C ASN A 104 14.83 -16.20 24.05
N LEU A 105 14.33 -16.75 22.95
CA LEU A 105 15.16 -17.41 21.93
C LEU A 105 15.67 -16.47 20.83
N VAL A 106 15.07 -15.30 20.63
CA VAL A 106 15.50 -14.32 19.59
C VAL A 106 16.96 -13.92 19.77
N ASN A 107 17.42 -13.75 21.02
CA ASN A 107 18.79 -13.37 21.37
C ASN A 107 19.76 -14.58 21.51
N SER A 108 19.27 -15.80 21.32
CA SER A 108 20.08 -17.02 21.44
C SER A 108 20.98 -17.23 20.21
N GLN A 109 22.10 -17.95 20.36
CA GLN A 109 22.99 -18.32 19.25
C GLN A 109 22.50 -19.53 18.43
N LEU A 110 21.27 -20.00 18.68
CA LEU A 110 20.69 -21.17 18.04
C LEU A 110 20.28 -20.87 16.60
N ASP A 111 20.32 -21.88 15.73
CA ASP A 111 19.81 -21.75 14.36
C ASP A 111 18.28 -21.60 14.36
N ASN A 112 17.70 -21.02 13.30
CA ASN A 112 16.26 -20.78 13.18
C ASN A 112 15.44 -22.08 13.34
N LEU A 113 15.97 -23.20 12.84
CA LEU A 113 15.34 -24.51 13.00
C LEU A 113 15.31 -24.94 14.47
N GLU A 114 16.41 -24.79 15.19
CA GLU A 114 16.52 -25.18 16.59
C GLU A 114 15.61 -24.32 17.47
N ARG A 115 15.55 -23.01 17.21
CA ARG A 115 14.65 -22.09 17.93
C ARG A 115 13.18 -22.50 17.77
N LEU A 116 12.76 -22.88 16.55
CA LEU A 116 11.40 -23.36 16.30
C LEU A 116 11.12 -24.69 17.02
N VAL A 117 12.07 -25.63 17.00
CA VAL A 117 11.89 -26.93 17.66
C VAL A 117 11.75 -26.76 19.17
N VAL A 118 12.55 -25.90 19.80
CA VAL A 118 12.42 -25.63 21.24
C VAL A 118 11.05 -25.04 21.57
N CYS A 119 10.62 -24.03 20.81
CA CYS A 119 9.33 -23.38 20.99
C CYS A 119 8.14 -24.35 20.83
N LEU A 120 8.25 -25.30 19.89
CA LEU A 120 7.24 -26.35 19.70
C LEU A 120 7.29 -27.43 20.79
N SER A 121 8.48 -27.79 21.28
CA SER A 121 8.62 -28.80 22.34
C SER A 121 7.99 -28.36 23.65
N ASP A 122 7.98 -27.05 23.94
CA ASP A 122 7.30 -26.46 25.11
C ASP A 122 5.76 -26.56 25.01
N LEU A 123 5.22 -26.57 23.79
CA LEU A 123 3.79 -26.74 23.54
C LEU A 123 3.36 -28.21 23.43
N PHE A 124 4.19 -29.03 22.81
CA PHE A 124 3.88 -30.42 22.45
C PHE A 124 4.90 -31.40 23.05
N PRO A 125 4.97 -31.54 24.38
CA PRO A 125 5.97 -32.37 25.05
C PRO A 125 5.83 -33.87 24.76
N GLN A 126 4.68 -34.32 24.26
CA GLN A 126 4.47 -35.72 23.89
C GLN A 126 5.13 -36.12 22.56
N TRP A 127 5.56 -35.16 21.74
CA TRP A 127 6.19 -35.43 20.45
C TRP A 127 7.72 -35.49 20.55
N SER A 128 8.34 -36.36 19.76
CA SER A 128 9.80 -36.45 19.72
C SER A 128 10.41 -35.20 19.06
N LEU A 129 11.61 -34.82 19.48
CA LEU A 129 12.33 -33.69 18.87
C LEU A 129 12.60 -33.92 17.37
N GLU A 130 12.80 -35.17 16.98
CA GLU A 130 13.03 -35.58 15.59
C GLU A 130 11.80 -35.31 14.73
N ASP A 131 10.60 -35.65 15.24
CA ASP A 131 9.34 -35.39 14.55
C ASP A 131 9.04 -33.88 14.48
N LEU A 132 9.25 -33.16 15.58
CA LEU A 132 9.08 -31.69 15.61
C LEU A 132 10.02 -31.00 14.62
N GLN A 133 11.24 -31.51 14.43
CA GLN A 133 12.17 -30.99 13.44
C GLN A 133 11.63 -31.15 12.01
N VAL A 134 10.96 -32.27 11.70
CA VAL A 134 10.33 -32.47 10.40
C VAL A 134 9.26 -31.41 10.14
N PHE A 135 8.45 -31.08 11.15
CA PHE A 135 7.42 -30.04 11.03
C PHE A 135 8.00 -28.63 10.96
N ALA A 136 9.11 -28.35 11.64
CA ALA A 136 9.73 -27.03 11.67
C ALA A 136 10.54 -26.70 10.40
N ARG A 137 11.09 -27.71 9.71
CA ARG A 137 11.96 -27.53 8.53
C ARG A 137 11.37 -26.62 7.44
N PRO A 138 10.14 -26.82 6.95
CA PRO A 138 9.56 -25.96 5.92
C PRO A 138 9.58 -24.48 6.32
N TYR A 139 9.31 -24.18 7.59
CA TYR A 139 9.25 -22.81 8.12
C TYR A 139 10.64 -22.22 8.38
N ALA A 140 11.61 -23.03 8.82
CA ALA A 140 12.98 -22.59 8.99
C ALA A 140 13.65 -22.21 7.65
N TYR A 141 13.34 -22.95 6.57
CA TYR A 141 13.88 -22.65 5.24
C TYR A 141 13.22 -21.42 4.59
N THR A 142 11.94 -21.16 4.82
CA THR A 142 11.28 -19.94 4.29
C THR A 142 11.83 -18.68 4.95
N MET A 143 12.21 -18.74 6.23
CA MET A 143 12.89 -17.63 6.93
C MET A 143 14.23 -17.27 6.28
N ARG A 144 14.94 -18.24 5.68
CA ARG A 144 16.23 -18.00 5.02
C ARG A 144 16.11 -17.37 3.64
N ASN A 145 15.05 -17.69 2.91
CA ASN A 145 14.90 -17.30 1.49
C ASN A 145 14.02 -16.06 1.28
N GLY A 146 13.43 -15.49 2.33
CA GLY A 146 12.60 -14.28 2.24
C GLY A 146 11.27 -14.46 1.49
N GLN A 147 10.99 -15.65 0.95
CA GLN A 147 9.72 -15.97 0.31
C GLN A 147 8.67 -16.31 1.37
N SER A 148 7.58 -15.57 1.34
CA SER A 148 6.76 -15.25 2.50
C SER A 148 5.30 -15.62 2.28
N GLU A 149 5.02 -16.90 2.03
CA GLU A 149 3.64 -17.37 2.01
C GLU A 149 3.57 -18.69 2.77
N THR A 150 3.70 -18.60 4.09
CA THR A 150 3.19 -19.65 4.96
C THR A 150 1.68 -19.40 5.04
N THR A 151 0.90 -20.14 4.25
CA THR A 151 -0.56 -20.08 4.32
C THR A 151 -0.98 -20.51 5.73
N ILE A 152 -1.39 -19.54 6.53
CA ILE A 152 -1.99 -19.78 7.85
C ILE A 152 -3.48 -19.99 7.58
N GLU A 153 -3.89 -21.26 7.59
CA GLU A 153 -5.30 -21.59 7.47
C GLU A 153 -6.05 -21.12 8.73
N THR A 154 -7.18 -20.45 8.52
CA THR A 154 -7.97 -19.78 9.56
C THR A 154 -9.02 -20.73 10.18
N GLU A 155 -8.69 -22.01 10.27
CA GLU A 155 -9.58 -22.99 10.88
C GLU A 155 -9.53 -22.91 12.41
N ASN A 156 -10.66 -23.19 13.05
CA ASN A 156 -10.75 -23.19 14.51
C ASN A 156 -9.80 -24.23 15.10
N TRP A 157 -8.89 -23.81 15.98
CA TRP A 157 -7.91 -24.67 16.67
C TRP A 157 -8.48 -26.01 17.18
N GLN A 158 -9.69 -25.99 17.72
CA GLN A 158 -10.35 -27.15 18.32
C GLN A 158 -10.75 -28.24 17.31
N ASN A 159 -10.89 -27.89 16.03
CA ASN A 159 -11.26 -28.81 14.96
C ASN A 159 -10.05 -29.43 14.26
N LEU A 160 -8.85 -28.90 14.54
CA LEU A 160 -7.60 -29.36 13.93
C LEU A 160 -7.10 -30.64 14.61
N SER A 161 -6.58 -31.55 13.80
CA SER A 161 -5.78 -32.68 14.29
C SER A 161 -4.51 -32.21 14.97
N GLU A 162 -3.90 -33.05 15.81
CA GLU A 162 -2.64 -32.71 16.49
C GLU A 162 -1.53 -32.31 15.50
N ILE A 163 -1.47 -32.97 14.34
CA ILE A 163 -0.49 -32.66 13.29
C ILE A 163 -0.74 -31.27 12.69
N GLU A 164 -2.01 -30.91 12.48
CA GLU A 164 -2.39 -29.58 11.99
C GLU A 164 -2.15 -28.50 13.03
N GLN A 165 -2.41 -28.78 14.32
CA GLN A 165 -2.10 -27.88 15.42
C GLN A 165 -0.59 -27.59 15.51
N ILE A 166 0.26 -28.60 15.35
CA ILE A 166 1.72 -28.43 15.33
C ILE A 166 2.15 -27.57 14.13
N ARG A 167 1.62 -27.84 12.93
CA ARG A 167 1.94 -27.06 11.73
C ARG A 167 1.49 -25.60 11.85
N LEU A 168 0.29 -25.37 12.35
CA LEU A 168 -0.22 -24.02 12.60
C LEU A 168 0.65 -23.28 13.62
N SER A 169 1.01 -23.95 14.72
CA SER A 169 1.90 -23.40 15.74
C SER A 169 3.29 -23.07 15.18
N ALA A 170 3.84 -23.94 14.34
CA ALA A 170 5.14 -23.72 13.70
C ALA A 170 5.11 -22.53 12.72
N ALA A 171 4.03 -22.40 11.95
CA ALA A 171 3.81 -21.27 11.06
C ALA A 171 3.74 -19.95 11.84
N ILE A 172 2.98 -19.93 12.93
CA ILE A 172 2.81 -18.75 13.77
C ILE A 172 4.12 -18.40 14.49
N ALA A 173 4.81 -19.38 15.07
CA ALA A 173 6.12 -19.18 15.69
C ALA A 173 7.12 -18.56 14.70
N SER A 174 7.12 -19.02 13.44
CA SER A 174 7.99 -18.46 12.40
C SER A 174 7.66 -17.00 12.08
N GLN A 175 6.38 -16.61 12.10
CA GLN A 175 5.99 -15.21 11.94
C GLN A 175 6.37 -14.37 13.16
N ILE A 176 6.17 -14.89 14.37
CA ILE A 176 6.58 -14.22 15.62
C ILE A 176 8.08 -13.92 15.61
N PHE A 177 8.91 -14.91 15.30
CA PHE A 177 10.36 -14.70 15.22
C PHE A 177 10.76 -13.65 14.18
N ARG A 178 10.01 -13.54 13.09
CA ARG A 178 10.25 -12.51 12.06
C ARG A 178 9.84 -11.12 12.57
N ASP A 179 8.66 -11.01 13.16
CA ASP A 179 8.15 -9.75 13.72
C ASP A 179 9.06 -9.26 14.87
N LEU A 180 9.69 -10.17 15.63
CA LEU A 180 10.65 -9.83 16.69
C LEU A 180 12.08 -9.57 16.16
N SER A 181 12.47 -10.16 15.02
CA SER A 181 13.81 -10.00 14.44
C SER A 181 13.90 -8.85 13.44
N SER A 182 12.77 -8.34 12.94
CA SER A 182 12.76 -7.15 12.08
C SER A 182 13.14 -5.94 12.93
N PRO A 183 14.27 -5.28 12.67
CA PRO A 183 14.53 -3.98 13.29
C PRO A 183 13.44 -3.01 12.82
N GLU A 184 12.88 -2.23 13.75
CA GLU A 184 12.14 -1.00 13.41
C GLU A 184 12.99 -0.06 12.57
#